data_AF-A0AA39QZU1-F1
#
_entry.id   AF-A0AA39QZU1-F1
#
_cell.length_a   1.000
_cell.length_b   1.000
_cell.length_c   1.000
_cell.angle_alpha   90.00
_cell.angle_beta   90.00
_cell.angle_gamma   90.00
#
_symmetry.space_group_name_H-M   'P 1'
#
loop_
_entity.id
_entity.type
_entity.pdbx_description
1 polymer ?
#
loop_
_entity_poly.entity_id
_entity_poly.type
_entity_poly.pdbx_seq_one_letter_code
_entity_poly.pdbx_strand_id
1 'polypeptide(L)'
;MSAVVRNPSHASIEALTRLVIYPSSTLVILEIDNTMHSDVATAIKVLQSDHDISHVNAVIANTGICHVGAYGPVTIVQIQDVKAHVDIIC
;
A
#
# COMPACT_ATOMS: atom_id res chain seq x y z
N MET A 1 10.50 -10.28 -0.27
CA MET A 1 10.03 -8.88 -0.36
C MET A 1 8.53 -8.91 -0.48
N SER A 2 7.82 -8.00 0.17
CA SER A 2 6.36 -7.92 0.05
C SER A 2 5.97 -6.55 -0.48
N ALA A 3 5.06 -6.52 -1.44
CA ALA A 3 4.44 -5.31 -1.96
C ALA A 3 2.97 -5.34 -1.58
N VAL A 4 2.46 -4.18 -1.20
CA VAL A 4 1.09 -4.05 -0.73
C VAL A 4 0.38 -3.02 -1.60
N VAL A 5 -0.81 -3.38 -2.09
CA VAL A 5 -1.56 -2.58 -3.06
C VAL A 5 -3.04 -2.61 -2.73
N ARG A 6 -3.78 -1.53 -3.02
CA ARG A 6 -5.23 -1.47 -2.74
C ARG A 6 -6.07 -2.43 -3.58
N ASN A 7 -5.58 -2.77 -4.78
CA ASN A 7 -6.27 -3.68 -5.70
C ASN A 7 -5.23 -4.51 -6.45
N PRO A 8 -4.98 -5.77 -6.02
CA PRO A 8 -4.06 -6.68 -6.69
C PRO A 8 -4.45 -7.01 -8.14
N SER A 9 -5.72 -6.84 -8.51
CA SER A 9 -6.23 -7.10 -9.86
C SER A 9 -6.09 -5.89 -10.80
N HIS A 10 -5.59 -4.75 -10.33
CA HIS A 10 -5.42 -3.57 -11.17
C HIS A 10 -4.29 -3.77 -12.20
N ALA A 11 -4.48 -3.31 -13.44
CA ALA A 11 -3.51 -3.54 -14.52
C ALA A 11 -2.09 -3.03 -14.23
N SER A 12 -1.95 -1.98 -13.40
CA SER A 12 -0.64 -1.47 -12.98
C SER A 12 0.19 -2.48 -12.18
N ILE A 13 -0.45 -3.51 -11.60
CA ILE A 13 0.24 -4.56 -10.84
C ILE A 13 1.08 -5.46 -11.75
N GLU A 14 0.78 -5.54 -13.05
CA GLU A 14 1.61 -6.28 -14.01
C GLU A 14 3.07 -5.79 -14.02
N ALA A 15 3.33 -4.53 -13.68
CA ALA A 15 4.70 -4.03 -13.59
C ALA A 15 5.48 -4.74 -12.47
N LEU A 16 4.82 -5.08 -11.36
CA LEU A 16 5.42 -5.79 -10.23
C LEU A 16 5.74 -7.24 -10.57
N THR A 17 4.87 -7.91 -11.36
CA THR A 17 5.09 -9.31 -11.76
C THR A 17 6.25 -9.47 -12.74
N ARG A 18 6.66 -8.38 -13.41
CA ARG A 18 7.78 -8.35 -14.36
C ARG A 18 9.12 -7.93 -13.73
N LEU A 19 9.14 -7.65 -12.42
CA LEU A 19 10.38 -7.28 -11.73
C LEU A 19 11.37 -8.44 -11.75
N VAL A 20 12.63 -8.12 -12.06
CA VAL A 20 13.72 -9.09 -11.94
C VAL A 20 13.95 -9.35 -10.46
N ILE A 21 13.57 -10.55 -10.02
CA ILE A 21 13.82 -11.06 -8.68
C ILE A 21 15.04 -11.97 -8.70
N TYR A 22 15.85 -11.90 -7.65
CA TYR A 22 16.96 -12.84 -7.50
C TYR A 22 16.39 -14.26 -7.27
N PRO A 23 17.01 -15.34 -7.79
CA PRO A 23 16.41 -16.68 -7.78
C PRO A 23 16.02 -17.22 -6.40
N SER A 24 16.69 -16.78 -5.33
CA SER A 24 16.37 -17.16 -3.95
C SER A 24 15.46 -16.15 -3.22
N SER A 25 14.86 -15.21 -3.95
CA SER A 25 13.97 -14.19 -3.39
C SER A 25 12.57 -14.31 -3.96
N THR A 26 11.57 -14.05 -3.12
CA THR A 26 10.16 -14.09 -3.49
C THR A 26 9.54 -12.71 -3.35
N LEU A 27 8.68 -12.34 -4.29
CA LEU A 27 7.79 -11.19 -4.19
C LEU A 27 6.38 -11.67 -3.80
N VAL A 28 5.87 -11.20 -2.67
CA VAL A 28 4.49 -11.44 -2.23
C VAL A 28 3.68 -10.17 -2.46
N ILE A 29 2.52 -10.27 -3.11
CA ILE A 29 1.60 -9.15 -3.34
C ILE A 29 0.38 -9.33 -2.43
N LEU A 30 0.10 -8.34 -1.59
CA LEU A 30 -1.01 -8.37 -0.65
C LEU A 30 -1.94 -7.17 -0.86
N GLU A 31 -3.20 -7.36 -0.51
CA GLU A 31 -4.19 -6.28 -0.47
C GLU A 31 -4.16 -5.58 0.89
N ILE A 32 -3.97 -4.26 0.88
CA ILE A 32 -4.27 -3.40 2.04
C ILE A 32 -4.82 -2.08 1.52
N ASP A 33 -5.95 -1.67 2.09
CA ASP A 33 -6.40 -0.30 2.08
C ASP A 33 -5.99 0.40 3.39
N ASN A 34 -5.19 1.47 3.28
CA ASN A 34 -4.75 2.25 4.44
C ASN A 34 -5.91 2.89 5.22
N THR A 35 -7.10 3.01 4.61
CA THR A 35 -8.31 3.49 5.29
C THR A 35 -8.99 2.41 6.15
N MET A 36 -8.57 1.15 6.03
CA MET A 36 -9.14 -0.01 6.72
C MET A 36 -8.11 -0.67 7.65
N HIS A 37 -8.14 -0.32 8.94
CA HIS A 37 -7.19 -0.88 9.92
C HIS A 37 -7.19 -2.42 10.01
N SER A 38 -8.32 -3.08 9.69
CA SER A 38 -8.43 -4.54 9.67
C SER A 38 -7.55 -5.22 8.62
N ASP A 39 -7.24 -4.52 7.53
CA ASP A 39 -6.52 -5.09 6.39
C ASP A 39 -5.08 -5.41 6.78
N VAL A 40 -4.46 -4.57 7.60
CA VAL A 40 -3.10 -4.80 8.12
C VAL A 40 -3.05 -6.10 8.93
N ALA A 41 -4.01 -6.31 9.82
CA ALA A 41 -4.07 -7.54 10.62
C ALA A 41 -4.29 -8.78 9.74
N THR A 42 -5.11 -8.65 8.69
CA THR A 42 -5.35 -9.72 7.71
C THR A 42 -4.09 -10.03 6.89
N ALA A 43 -3.40 -9.02 6.39
CA ALA A 43 -2.17 -9.16 5.64
C ALA A 43 -1.06 -9.81 6.48
N ILE A 44 -0.92 -9.43 7.76
CA ILE A 44 0.02 -10.07 8.69
C ILE A 44 -0.32 -11.56 8.85
N LYS A 45 -1.60 -11.91 9.00
CA LYS A 45 -2.02 -13.32 9.09
C LYS A 45 -1.62 -14.09 7.84
N VAL A 46 -1.87 -13.55 6.65
CA VAL A 46 -1.49 -14.18 5.37
C VAL A 46 0.03 -14.37 5.28
N LEU A 47 0.83 -13.36 5.66
CA LEU A 47 2.28 -13.50 5.70
C LEU A 47 2.74 -14.64 6.62
N GLN A 48 2.10 -14.80 7.76
CA GLN A 48 2.42 -15.85 8.73
C GLN A 48 1.93 -17.24 8.29
N SER A 49 0.68 -17.36 7.83
CA SER A 49 0.08 -18.66 7.51
C SER A 49 0.54 -19.22 6.17
N ASP A 50 0.66 -18.37 5.15
CA ASP A 50 0.81 -18.81 3.76
C ASP A 50 2.27 -18.72 3.29
N HIS A 51 3.08 -17.90 3.95
CA HIS A 51 4.47 -17.62 3.55
C HIS A 51 5.52 -17.88 4.65
N ASP A 52 5.12 -18.31 5.85
CA ASP A 52 6.00 -18.56 7.01
C ASP A 52 6.87 -17.34 7.39
N ILE A 53 6.35 -16.13 7.14
CA ILE A 53 7.02 -14.87 7.47
C ILE A 53 6.58 -14.41 8.85
N SER A 54 7.43 -14.65 9.85
CA SER A 54 7.17 -14.33 11.26
C SER A 54 7.52 -12.89 11.66
N HIS A 55 8.35 -12.21 10.88
CA HIS A 55 8.82 -10.86 11.17
C HIS A 55 9.05 -10.05 9.90
N VAL A 56 8.90 -8.73 10.01
CA VAL A 56 9.19 -7.77 8.94
C VAL A 56 10.40 -6.94 9.36
N ASN A 57 11.50 -7.01 8.60
CA ASN A 57 12.74 -6.32 8.96
C ASN A 57 12.69 -4.81 8.68
N ALA A 58 11.96 -4.40 7.64
CA ALA A 58 11.83 -3.01 7.24
C ALA A 58 10.46 -2.78 6.60
N VAL A 59 9.91 -1.59 6.84
CA VAL A 59 8.67 -1.12 6.24
C VAL A 59 8.97 0.14 5.43
N ILE A 60 8.54 0.16 4.18
CA ILE A 60 8.61 1.34 3.31
C ILE A 60 7.18 1.86 3.14
N ALA A 61 6.81 2.89 3.89
CA ALA A 61 5.48 3.51 3.82
C ALA A 61 5.38 4.44 2.60
N ASN A 62 5.19 3.86 1.42
CA ASN A 62 5.12 4.60 0.14
C ASN A 62 3.68 4.96 -0.28
N THR A 63 2.70 4.91 0.63
CA THR A 63 1.30 5.23 0.27
C THR A 63 1.14 6.74 0.11
N GLY A 64 0.48 7.14 -0.99
CA GLY A 64 0.21 8.54 -1.32
C GLY A 64 -1.18 8.72 -1.93
N ILE A 65 -1.74 9.92 -1.77
CA ILE A 65 -2.92 10.36 -2.51
C ILE A 65 -2.77 11.82 -2.93
N CYS A 66 -3.27 12.14 -4.12
CA CYS A 66 -3.36 13.49 -4.60
C CYS A 66 -4.65 13.68 -5.41
N HIS A 67 -5.55 14.54 -4.93
CA HIS A 67 -6.79 14.84 -5.63
C HIS A 67 -6.57 15.97 -6.62
N VAL A 68 -6.93 15.75 -7.89
CA VAL A 68 -6.71 16.73 -8.96
C VAL A 68 -7.48 18.04 -8.73
N GLY A 69 -8.61 17.99 -8.03
CA GLY A 69 -9.37 19.19 -7.65
C GLY A 69 -8.82 19.95 -6.44
N ALA A 70 -7.85 19.38 -5.71
CA ALA A 70 -7.30 19.95 -4.49
C ALA A 70 -5.95 20.66 -4.70
N TYR A 71 -5.53 20.85 -5.96
CA TYR A 71 -4.34 21.63 -6.28
C TYR A 71 -4.63 23.12 -6.14
N GLY A 72 -3.96 23.78 -5.19
CA GLY A 72 -4.05 25.23 -5.06
C GLY A 72 -3.61 25.76 -3.69
N PRO A 73 -3.75 27.08 -3.46
CA PRO A 73 -3.52 27.68 -2.15
C PRO A 73 -4.37 27.02 -1.06
N VAL A 74 -3.82 26.90 0.15
CA VAL A 74 -4.53 26.33 1.32
C VAL A 74 -5.88 27.02 1.57
N THR A 75 -6.03 28.29 1.17
CA THR A 75 -7.27 29.05 1.30
C THR A 75 -8.45 28.53 0.46
N ILE A 76 -8.20 27.69 -0.55
CA ILE A 76 -9.26 27.15 -1.43
C ILE A 76 -9.40 25.62 -1.35
N VAL A 77 -8.45 24.93 -0.75
CA VAL A 77 -8.49 23.48 -0.56
C VAL A 77 -9.60 23.13 0.43
N GLN A 78 -10.43 22.15 0.09
CA GLN A 78 -11.50 21.71 0.99
C GLN A 78 -10.90 20.91 2.16
N ILE A 79 -11.46 21.09 3.35
CA ILE A 79 -11.01 20.38 4.56
C ILE A 79 -11.05 18.86 4.36
N GLN A 80 -12.04 18.35 3.61
CA GLN A 80 -12.15 16.92 3.29
C GLN A 80 -10.94 16.38 2.51
N ASP A 81 -10.35 17.19 1.62
CA ASP A 81 -9.15 16.79 0.86
C ASP A 81 -7.92 16.75 1.77
N VAL A 82 -7.81 17.71 2.69
CA VAL A 82 -6.75 17.71 3.72
C VAL A 82 -6.89 16.51 4.64
N LYS A 83 -8.12 16.21 5.10
CA LYS A 83 -8.39 15.06 5.96
C LYS A 83 -8.05 13.75 5.26
N ALA A 84 -8.46 13.58 4.01
CA ALA A 84 -8.13 12.38 3.23
C ALA A 84 -6.61 12.23 3.02
N HIS A 85 -5.89 13.33 2.81
CA HIS A 85 -4.43 13.31 2.71
C HIS A 85 -3.79 12.83 4.01
N VAL A 86 -4.24 13.34 5.17
CA VAL A 86 -3.75 12.91 6.49
C VAL A 86 -4.10 11.44 6.75
N ASP A 87 -5.36 11.04 6.55
CA ASP A 87 -5.84 9.70 6.88
C ASP A 87 -5.18 8.58 6.04
N ILE A 88 -4.61 8.90 4.87
CA ILE A 88 -4.00 7.91 3.96
C ILE A 88 -2.47 7.87 4.05
N ILE A 89 -1.84 9.01 4.37
CA ILE A 89 -0.38 9.21 4.27
C ILE A 89 0.29 9.23 5.65
N CYS A 90 -0.43 9.62 6.71
CA CYS A 90 0.05 9.59 8.09
C CYS A 90 -0.43 8.33 8.82
#